data_AF-A0A915LKP8-F1
#
_entry.id   AF-A0A915LKP8-F1
#
_cell.length_a   1.000
_cell.length_b   1.000
_cell.length_c   1.000
_cell.angle_alpha   90.00
_cell.angle_beta   90.00
_cell.angle_gamma   90.00
#
_symmetry.space_group_name_H-M   'P 1'
#
loop_
_entity.id
_entity.type
_entity.pdbx_description
1 polymer ?
#
loop_
_entity_poly.entity_id
_entity_poly.type
_entity_poly.pdbx_seq_one_letter_code
_entity_poly.pdbx_strand_id
1 'polypeptide(L)'
;MCLVVNAIITGWLSIVGAVYCTYPRFIYFAGSAGLALWGCETVAEMILAINRCIELSSRTWAEFLFHGKRTYIWMIVPTVYGLWFFIFEMPIHFSGIFVSWFFNPHVGYLDDFGKKVVFQTFVQVILISSINAVAAAIYVYMQFARISEVLILTGQFTWMLAHGMPPVIYLALNKTVRRDVYRMCVRVIPCVNPPPLHSSIASVAGGLPPSNTRNRVGPSSNVGPSIH
;
A
#
# COMPACT_ATOMS: atom_id res chain seq x y z
N MET A 1 -17.37 10.02 2.15
CA MET A 1 -16.03 10.64 2.06
C MET A 1 -15.09 9.85 1.16
N CYS A 2 -14.98 8.52 1.30
CA CYS A 2 -14.13 7.69 0.43
C CYS A 2 -14.43 7.84 -1.06
N LEU A 3 -15.69 7.94 -1.47
CA LEU A 3 -16.08 8.14 -2.89
C LEU A 3 -15.52 9.43 -3.49
N VAL A 4 -15.39 10.50 -2.71
CA VAL A 4 -14.85 11.77 -3.21
C VAL A 4 -13.36 11.61 -3.50
N VAL A 5 -12.61 11.01 -2.59
CA VAL A 5 -11.17 10.77 -2.76
C VAL A 5 -10.91 9.73 -3.85
N ASN A 6 -11.60 8.60 -3.80
CA ASN A 6 -11.30 7.44 -4.64
C ASN A 6 -11.88 7.55 -6.05
N ALA A 7 -12.99 8.27 -6.26
CA ALA A 7 -13.62 8.41 -7.57
C ALA A 7 -13.44 9.80 -8.17
N ILE A 8 -13.85 10.87 -7.47
CA ILE A 8 -13.85 12.23 -8.02
C ILE A 8 -12.41 12.76 -8.14
N ILE A 9 -11.65 12.71 -7.05
CA ILE A 9 -10.27 13.21 -7.01
C ILE A 9 -9.36 12.34 -7.88
N THR A 10 -9.41 11.01 -7.73
CA THR A 10 -8.67 10.08 -8.61
C THR A 10 -9.02 10.29 -10.09
N GLY A 11 -10.30 10.45 -10.43
CA GLY A 11 -10.76 10.66 -11.81
C GLY A 11 -10.24 11.97 -12.40
N TRP A 12 -10.33 13.07 -11.64
CA TRP A 12 -9.76 14.34 -12.05
C TRP A 12 -8.24 14.27 -12.27
N LEU A 13 -7.51 13.69 -11.29
CA LEU A 13 -6.07 13.50 -11.39
C LEU A 13 -5.69 12.60 -12.56
N SER A 14 -6.53 11.62 -12.90
CA SER A 14 -6.34 10.74 -14.07
C SER A 14 -6.48 11.49 -15.39
N ILE A 15 -7.47 12.37 -15.54
CA ILE A 15 -7.68 13.13 -16.79
C ILE A 15 -6.49 14.06 -17.04
N VAL A 16 -5.96 14.66 -15.99
CA VAL A 16 -4.78 15.54 -16.06
C VAL A 16 -3.48 14.74 -16.22
N GLY A 17 -3.47 13.44 -15.95
CA GLY A 17 -2.25 12.63 -15.90
C GLY A 17 -1.29 13.08 -14.79
N ALA A 18 -1.83 13.59 -13.68
CA ALA A 18 -1.05 14.21 -12.62
C ALA A 18 -0.11 13.20 -11.95
N VAL A 19 1.09 13.66 -11.60
CA VAL A 19 2.04 12.95 -10.75
C VAL A 19 2.22 13.71 -9.44
N TYR A 20 2.86 13.10 -8.44
CA TYR A 20 3.10 13.75 -7.15
C TYR A 20 3.68 15.17 -7.28
N CYS A 21 4.60 15.39 -8.23
CA CYS A 21 5.24 16.69 -8.46
C CYS A 21 4.30 17.77 -9.01
N THR A 22 3.14 17.43 -9.58
CA THR A 22 2.18 18.39 -10.16
C THR A 22 1.42 19.14 -9.06
N TYR A 23 0.92 18.41 -8.06
CA TYR A 23 0.14 18.97 -6.95
C TYR A 23 0.54 18.31 -5.61
N PRO A 24 1.77 18.52 -5.12
CA PRO A 24 2.34 17.72 -4.03
C PRO A 24 1.53 17.82 -2.74
N ARG A 25 1.11 19.02 -2.36
CA ARG A 25 0.29 19.22 -1.15
C ARG A 25 -1.08 18.55 -1.26
N PHE A 26 -1.75 18.70 -2.40
CA PHE A 26 -3.09 18.16 -2.59
C PHE A 26 -3.07 16.63 -2.64
N ILE A 27 -2.14 16.04 -3.40
CA ILE A 27 -1.98 14.60 -3.52
C ILE A 27 -1.56 13.98 -2.18
N TYR A 28 -0.68 14.64 -1.42
CA TYR A 28 -0.30 14.20 -0.08
C TYR A 28 -1.51 14.11 0.85
N PHE A 29 -2.27 15.20 1.01
CA PHE A 29 -3.44 15.21 1.90
C PHE A 29 -4.55 14.26 1.44
N ALA A 30 -4.80 14.19 0.14
CA ALA A 30 -5.79 13.27 -0.43
C ALA A 30 -5.38 11.80 -0.22
N GLY A 31 -4.10 11.47 -0.42
CA GLY A 31 -3.55 10.14 -0.19
C GLY A 31 -3.60 9.72 1.28
N SER A 32 -3.15 10.59 2.20
CA SER A 32 -3.25 10.37 3.64
C SER A 32 -4.70 10.21 4.10
N ALA A 33 -5.61 11.07 3.61
CA ALA A 33 -7.04 10.98 3.94
C ALA A 33 -7.67 9.69 3.40
N GLY A 34 -7.32 9.29 2.18
CA GLY A 34 -7.78 8.04 1.58
C GLY A 34 -7.36 6.82 2.39
N LEU A 35 -6.09 6.76 2.80
CA LEU A 35 -5.55 5.66 3.60
C LEU A 35 -6.15 5.64 5.02
N ALA A 36 -6.28 6.79 5.67
CA ALA A 36 -6.89 6.90 6.99
C ALA A 36 -8.37 6.47 6.98
N LEU A 37 -9.12 6.88 5.96
CA LEU A 37 -10.53 6.49 5.83
C LEU A 37 -10.68 5.00 5.57
N TRP A 38 -9.79 4.40 4.79
CA TRP A 38 -9.78 2.95 4.58
C TRP A 38 -9.49 2.20 5.89
N GLY A 39 -8.53 2.69 6.68
CA GLY A 39 -8.26 2.16 8.02
C GLY A 39 -9.48 2.29 8.95
N CYS A 40 -10.17 3.44 8.97
CA CYS A 40 -11.41 3.61 9.74
C CYS A 40 -12.51 2.61 9.34
N GLU A 41 -12.73 2.43 8.04
CA GLU A 41 -13.78 1.58 7.48
C GLU A 41 -13.63 0.13 7.97
N THR A 42 -12.42 -0.43 7.84
CA THR A 42 -12.16 -1.82 8.25
C THR A 42 -12.39 -2.06 9.75
N VAL A 43 -12.00 -1.12 10.61
CA VAL A 43 -12.23 -1.24 12.06
C VAL A 43 -13.71 -1.09 12.40
N ALA A 44 -14.42 -0.18 11.73
CA ALA A 44 -15.85 -0.01 11.93
C ALA A 44 -16.64 -1.27 11.51
N GLU A 45 -16.29 -1.87 10.37
CA GLU A 45 -16.87 -3.13 9.90
C GLU A 45 -16.58 -4.29 10.86
N MET A 46 -15.37 -4.37 11.40
CA MET A 46 -15.00 -5.39 12.39
C MET A 46 -15.86 -5.27 13.67
N ILE A 47 -16.04 -4.06 14.19
CA ILE A 47 -16.89 -3.81 15.37
C ILE A 47 -18.34 -4.18 15.08
N LEU A 48 -18.84 -3.88 13.88
CA LEU A 48 -20.19 -4.26 13.47
C LEU A 48 -20.36 -5.78 13.37
N ALA A 49 -19.37 -6.48 12.82
CA ALA A 49 -19.37 -7.94 12.75
C ALA A 49 -19.39 -8.56 14.15
N ILE A 50 -18.58 -8.03 15.08
CA ILE A 50 -18.55 -8.46 16.49
C ILE A 50 -19.91 -8.22 17.16
N ASN A 51 -20.52 -7.05 16.95
CA ASN A 51 -21.85 -6.75 17.47
C ASN A 51 -22.88 -7.79 17.02
N ARG A 52 -22.86 -8.18 15.74
CA ARG A 52 -23.77 -9.22 15.20
C ARG A 52 -23.48 -10.62 15.73
N CYS A 53 -22.21 -11.00 15.89
CA CYS A 53 -21.84 -12.28 16.49
C CYS A 53 -22.32 -12.40 17.95
N ILE A 54 -22.18 -11.33 18.73
CA ILE A 54 -22.60 -11.31 20.13
C ILE A 54 -24.13 -11.34 20.24
N GLU A 55 -24.84 -10.63 19.37
CA GLU A 55 -26.30 -10.66 19.29
C GLU A 55 -26.83 -12.08 19.02
N LEU A 56 -26.17 -12.84 18.14
CA LEU A 56 -26.47 -14.24 17.84
C LEU A 56 -26.12 -15.20 18.97
N SER A 57 -25.02 -14.96 19.69
CA SER A 57 -24.58 -15.83 20.78
C SER A 57 -25.37 -15.61 22.07
N SER A 58 -25.64 -14.35 22.43
CA SER A 58 -26.45 -14.01 23.60
C SER A 58 -26.93 -12.55 23.57
N ARG A 59 -28.25 -12.37 23.56
CA ARG A 59 -28.89 -11.03 23.60
C ARG A 59 -28.47 -10.20 24.81
N THR A 60 -28.30 -10.82 25.98
CA THR A 60 -27.93 -10.13 27.22
C THR A 60 -26.56 -9.44 27.13
N TRP A 61 -25.57 -10.08 26.51
CA TRP A 61 -24.24 -9.49 26.34
C TRP A 61 -24.23 -8.41 25.27
N ALA A 62 -25.00 -8.59 24.18
CA ALA A 62 -25.13 -7.56 23.15
C ALA A 62 -25.73 -6.26 23.74
N GLU A 63 -26.79 -6.39 24.54
CA GLU A 63 -27.40 -5.26 25.24
C GLU A 63 -26.44 -4.63 26.26
N PHE A 64 -25.64 -5.43 26.97
CA PHE A 64 -24.68 -4.89 27.91
C PHE A 64 -23.53 -4.11 27.23
N LEU A 65 -22.99 -4.63 26.12
CA LEU A 65 -21.81 -4.05 25.48
C LEU A 65 -22.13 -2.89 24.52
N PHE A 66 -23.22 -3.00 23.75
CA PHE A 66 -23.51 -2.12 22.62
C PHE A 66 -24.75 -1.24 22.78
N HIS A 67 -25.49 -1.33 23.89
CA HIS A 67 -26.73 -0.57 24.05
C HIS A 67 -26.52 0.82 24.68
N GLY A 68 -27.35 1.78 24.26
CA GLY A 68 -27.39 3.13 24.78
C GLY A 68 -26.13 3.96 24.47
N LYS A 69 -25.62 4.69 25.46
CA LYS A 69 -24.48 5.61 25.26
C LYS A 69 -23.15 4.89 25.02
N ARG A 70 -23.08 3.58 25.24
CA ARG A 70 -21.86 2.76 25.10
C ARG A 70 -21.46 2.56 23.65
N THR A 71 -22.42 2.56 22.71
CA THR A 71 -22.13 2.47 21.26
C THR A 71 -21.24 3.62 20.79
N TYR A 72 -21.44 4.82 21.31
CA TYR A 72 -20.60 5.98 20.97
C TYR A 72 -19.14 5.78 21.41
N ILE A 73 -18.90 5.07 22.52
CA ILE A 73 -17.54 4.73 22.97
C ILE A 73 -16.87 3.80 21.96
N TRP A 74 -17.60 2.81 21.44
CA TRP A 74 -17.09 1.91 20.40
C TRP A 74 -16.82 2.64 19.08
N MET A 75 -17.57 3.68 18.74
CA MET A 75 -17.35 4.50 17.54
C MET A 75 -16.13 5.44 17.65
N ILE A 76 -15.64 5.71 18.87
CA ILE A 76 -14.40 6.47 19.06
C ILE A 76 -13.19 5.64 18.61
N VAL A 77 -13.22 4.32 18.78
CA VAL A 77 -12.08 3.44 18.44
C VAL A 77 -11.68 3.51 16.96
N PRO A 78 -12.60 3.34 15.97
CA PRO A 78 -12.28 3.55 14.56
C PRO A 78 -11.80 4.97 14.26
N THR A 79 -12.38 5.97 14.93
CA THR A 79 -12.05 7.39 14.71
C THR A 79 -10.62 7.70 15.13
N VAL A 80 -10.21 7.24 16.32
CA VAL A 80 -8.86 7.42 16.84
C VAL A 80 -7.84 6.66 15.99
N TYR A 81 -8.18 5.45 15.54
CA TYR A 81 -7.33 4.66 14.66
C TYR A 81 -7.10 5.34 13.29
N GLY A 82 -8.13 5.92 12.70
CA GLY A 82 -7.98 6.70 11.46
C GLY A 82 -7.13 7.94 11.64
N LEU A 83 -7.30 8.66 12.75
CA LEU A 83 -6.47 9.83 13.07
C LEU A 83 -5.00 9.44 13.25
N TRP A 84 -4.74 8.29 13.87
CA TRP A 84 -3.39 7.73 13.95
C TRP A 84 -2.81 7.46 12.57
N PHE A 85 -3.56 6.77 11.69
CA PHE A 85 -3.15 6.52 10.31
C PHE A 85 -2.89 7.82 9.53
N PHE A 86 -3.71 8.85 9.73
CA PHE A 86 -3.56 10.12 9.03
C PHE A 86 -2.25 10.84 9.37
N ILE A 87 -1.77 10.73 10.61
CA ILE A 87 -0.60 11.48 11.11
C ILE A 87 0.70 10.70 10.93
N PHE A 88 0.68 9.39 11.19
CA PHE A 88 1.91 8.59 11.28
C PHE A 88 2.17 7.70 10.06
N GLU A 89 1.15 7.38 9.27
CA GLU A 89 1.31 6.44 8.16
C GLU A 89 1.89 7.13 6.91
N MET A 90 2.76 6.42 6.19
CA MET A 90 3.32 6.93 4.95
C MET A 90 2.21 7.13 3.91
N PRO A 91 2.04 8.35 3.37
CA PRO A 91 0.99 8.62 2.40
C PRO A 91 1.19 7.81 1.13
N ILE A 92 0.08 7.39 0.55
CA ILE A 92 0.04 6.89 -0.82
C ILE A 92 0.06 8.07 -1.80
N HIS A 93 0.86 7.95 -2.85
CA HIS A 93 1.05 8.96 -3.87
C HIS A 93 0.34 8.54 -5.16
N PHE A 94 -0.37 9.47 -5.79
CA PHE A 94 -1.02 9.20 -7.07
C PHE A 94 -0.01 9.20 -8.22
N SER A 95 -0.08 8.18 -9.08
CA SER A 95 0.67 8.10 -10.34
C SER A 95 -0.30 8.03 -11.52
N GLY A 96 -0.29 9.07 -12.36
CA GLY A 96 -1.07 9.11 -13.59
C GLY A 96 -0.67 8.05 -14.63
N ILE A 97 0.53 7.48 -14.54
CA ILE A 97 1.02 6.44 -15.47
C ILE A 97 0.18 5.15 -15.32
N PHE A 98 -0.22 4.83 -14.10
CA PHE A 98 -1.00 3.62 -13.79
C PHE A 98 -2.41 3.94 -13.28
N VAL A 99 -2.77 5.23 -13.24
CA VAL A 99 -4.08 5.71 -12.75
C VAL A 99 -4.42 5.09 -11.38
N SER A 100 -3.44 5.12 -10.47
CA SER A 100 -3.56 4.46 -9.17
C SER A 100 -2.64 5.08 -8.11
N TRP A 101 -2.93 4.74 -6.86
CA TRP A 101 -2.22 5.25 -5.69
C TRP A 101 -1.21 4.20 -5.19
N PHE A 102 0.04 4.62 -4.97
CA PHE A 102 1.14 3.74 -4.59
C PHE A 102 1.96 4.33 -3.44
N PHE A 103 2.50 3.46 -2.59
CA PHE A 103 3.41 3.87 -1.52
C PHE A 103 4.76 4.39 -2.05
N ASN A 104 5.22 3.86 -3.19
CA ASN A 104 6.47 4.29 -3.83
C ASN A 104 6.18 5.30 -4.97
N PRO A 105 6.65 6.56 -4.88
CA PRO A 105 6.42 7.58 -5.90
C PRO A 105 7.17 7.33 -7.22
N HIS A 106 8.18 6.45 -7.24
CA HIS A 106 8.98 6.14 -8.44
C HIS A 106 8.43 4.96 -9.26
N VAL A 107 7.22 4.48 -8.94
CA VAL A 107 6.57 3.38 -9.65
C VAL A 107 6.46 3.67 -11.15
N GLY A 108 7.07 2.81 -11.98
CA GLY A 108 7.03 2.88 -13.44
C GLY A 108 8.29 3.42 -14.13
N TYR A 109 9.24 4.00 -13.40
CA TYR A 109 10.49 4.51 -13.97
C TYR A 109 11.66 3.50 -13.93
N LEU A 110 11.67 2.56 -12.98
CA LEU A 110 12.85 1.70 -12.74
C LEU A 110 12.60 0.20 -12.93
N ASP A 111 11.34 -0.24 -13.14
CA ASP A 111 11.00 -1.64 -12.87
C ASP A 111 9.71 -2.15 -13.55
N ASP A 112 9.81 -3.29 -14.26
CA ASP A 112 8.67 -4.10 -14.74
C ASP A 112 7.77 -4.64 -13.60
N PHE A 113 8.21 -4.48 -12.35
CA PHE A 113 7.44 -4.81 -11.16
C PHE A 113 6.11 -4.06 -11.12
N GLY A 114 6.08 -2.78 -11.50
CA GLY A 114 4.85 -1.98 -11.54
C GLY A 114 3.76 -2.60 -12.43
N LYS A 115 4.13 -3.09 -13.63
CA LYS A 115 3.18 -3.73 -14.55
C LYS A 115 2.58 -5.02 -13.99
N LYS A 116 3.40 -5.84 -13.31
CA LYS A 116 2.92 -7.07 -12.68
C LYS A 116 1.96 -6.77 -11.52
N VAL A 117 2.31 -5.82 -10.67
CA VAL A 117 1.46 -5.42 -9.54
C VAL A 117 0.13 -4.88 -10.04
N VAL A 118 0.14 -3.99 -11.04
CA VAL A 118 -1.07 -3.41 -11.64
C VAL A 118 -1.97 -4.47 -12.24
N PHE A 119 -1.42 -5.42 -13.02
CA PHE A 119 -2.21 -6.52 -13.58
C PHE A 119 -2.86 -7.37 -12.47
N GLN A 120 -2.13 -7.66 -11.41
CA GLN A 120 -2.64 -8.40 -10.26
C GLN A 120 -3.75 -7.62 -9.52
N THR A 121 -3.57 -6.31 -9.32
CA THR A 121 -4.60 -5.44 -8.73
C THR A 121 -5.85 -5.39 -9.61
N PHE A 122 -5.71 -5.33 -10.94
CA PHE A 122 -6.85 -5.33 -11.85
C PHE A 122 -7.66 -6.64 -11.77
N VAL A 123 -6.97 -7.79 -11.80
CA VAL A 123 -7.60 -9.10 -11.61
C VAL A 123 -8.30 -9.18 -10.25
N GLN A 124 -7.65 -8.68 -9.19
CA GLN A 124 -8.22 -8.64 -7.85
C GLN A 124 -9.51 -7.80 -7.81
N VAL A 125 -9.53 -6.60 -8.40
CA VAL A 125 -10.72 -5.73 -8.39
C VAL A 125 -11.89 -6.39 -9.13
N ILE A 126 -11.63 -7.08 -10.24
CA ILE A 126 -12.66 -7.84 -10.97
C ILE A 126 -13.26 -8.95 -10.09
N LEU A 127 -12.40 -9.70 -9.39
CA LEU A 127 -12.83 -10.79 -8.51
C LEU A 127 -13.60 -10.27 -7.29
N ILE A 128 -13.17 -9.17 -6.67
CA ILE A 128 -13.88 -8.58 -5.52
C ILE A 128 -15.23 -8.02 -5.99
N SER A 129 -15.27 -7.34 -7.13
CA SER A 129 -16.51 -6.75 -7.66
C SER A 129 -17.55 -7.80 -8.02
N SER A 130 -17.15 -8.97 -8.54
CA SER A 130 -18.10 -10.04 -8.86
C SER A 130 -18.69 -10.65 -7.59
N ILE A 131 -17.90 -10.84 -6.54
CA ILE A 131 -18.39 -11.28 -5.22
C ILE A 131 -19.39 -10.26 -4.64
N ASN A 132 -19.08 -8.97 -4.74
CA ASN A 132 -19.97 -7.92 -4.24
C ASN A 132 -21.28 -7.85 -5.05
N ALA A 133 -21.23 -8.08 -6.37
CA ALA A 133 -22.42 -8.14 -7.21
C ALA A 133 -23.33 -9.33 -6.83
N VAL A 134 -22.74 -10.49 -6.53
CA VAL A 134 -23.49 -11.66 -6.02
C VAL A 134 -24.12 -11.34 -4.66
N ALA A 135 -23.38 -10.72 -3.74
CA ALA A 135 -23.90 -10.30 -2.44
C ALA A 135 -25.10 -9.34 -2.60
N ALA A 136 -24.99 -8.34 -3.48
CA ALA A 136 -26.08 -7.42 -3.78
C ALA A 136 -27.33 -8.12 -4.33
N ALA A 137 -27.16 -9.09 -5.24
CA ALA A 137 -28.28 -9.89 -5.75
C ALA A 137 -28.97 -10.72 -4.66
N ILE A 138 -28.19 -11.28 -3.72
CA ILE A 138 -28.73 -12.01 -2.57
C ILE A 138 -29.51 -11.04 -1.65
N TYR A 139 -29.01 -9.82 -1.40
CA TYR A 139 -29.73 -8.82 -0.60
C TYR A 139 -31.08 -8.43 -1.22
N VAL A 140 -31.14 -8.27 -2.54
CA VAL A 140 -32.41 -8.00 -3.26
C VAL A 140 -33.35 -9.20 -3.12
N TYR A 141 -32.84 -10.44 -3.16
CA TYR A 141 -33.64 -11.64 -2.94
C TYR A 141 -34.19 -11.76 -1.51
N MET A 142 -33.40 -11.39 -0.49
CA MET A 142 -33.85 -11.35 0.91
C MET A 142 -35.02 -10.39 1.14
N GLN A 143 -35.29 -9.48 0.21
CA GLN A 143 -36.41 -8.56 0.26
C GLN A 143 -37.75 -9.22 -0.12
N PHE A 144 -37.70 -10.37 -0.80
CA PHE A 144 -38.89 -11.13 -1.26
C PHE A 144 -39.18 -12.40 -0.43
N ALA A 145 -38.22 -12.89 0.38
CA ALA A 145 -38.38 -14.10 1.21
C ALA A 145 -37.91 -13.85 2.67
N ARG A 146 -38.53 -14.52 3.66
CA ARG A 146 -38.25 -14.27 5.09
C ARG A 146 -36.77 -14.45 5.45
N ILE A 147 -36.25 -13.42 6.10
CA ILE A 147 -34.88 -13.08 6.47
C ILE A 147 -34.24 -14.14 7.37
N SER A 148 -33.02 -14.59 7.03
CA SER A 148 -32.12 -15.27 7.97
C SER A 148 -30.94 -14.35 8.30
N GLU A 149 -30.74 -14.08 9.59
CA GLU A 149 -29.60 -13.26 10.08
C GLU A 149 -28.25 -13.89 9.71
N VAL A 150 -28.23 -15.21 9.50
CA VAL A 150 -27.08 -15.99 9.03
C VAL A 150 -26.59 -15.49 7.68
N LEU A 151 -27.47 -15.13 6.74
CA LEU A 151 -27.06 -14.68 5.41
C LEU A 151 -26.35 -13.31 5.45
N ILE A 152 -26.82 -12.39 6.30
CA ILE A 152 -26.19 -11.08 6.51
C ILE A 152 -24.80 -11.26 7.15
N LEU A 153 -24.69 -12.15 8.12
CA LEU A 153 -23.42 -12.51 8.75
C LEU A 153 -22.42 -13.06 7.71
N THR A 154 -22.85 -14.01 6.87
CA THR A 154 -22.01 -14.56 5.80
C THR A 154 -21.58 -13.51 4.79
N GLY A 155 -22.43 -12.53 4.48
CA GLY A 155 -22.08 -11.40 3.62
C GLY A 155 -20.98 -10.53 4.23
N GLN A 156 -21.11 -10.16 5.52
CA GLN A 156 -20.13 -9.34 6.21
C GLN A 156 -18.78 -10.04 6.39
N PHE A 157 -18.77 -11.34 6.74
CA PHE A 157 -17.53 -12.11 6.80
C PHE A 157 -16.86 -12.29 5.44
N THR A 158 -17.64 -12.55 4.39
CA THR A 158 -17.11 -12.68 3.02
C THR A 158 -16.47 -11.37 2.57
N TRP A 159 -17.07 -10.23 2.93
CA TRP A 159 -16.52 -8.90 2.68
C TRP A 159 -15.21 -8.65 3.44
N MET A 160 -15.15 -8.96 4.74
CA MET A 160 -13.90 -8.84 5.51
C MET A 160 -12.77 -9.72 4.97
N LEU A 161 -13.09 -10.94 4.50
CA LEU A 161 -12.12 -11.84 3.88
C LEU A 161 -11.64 -11.34 2.51
N ALA A 162 -12.48 -10.62 1.76
CA ALA A 162 -12.11 -10.03 0.47
C ALA A 162 -10.99 -8.98 0.61
N HIS A 163 -10.97 -8.22 1.71
CA HIS A 163 -9.90 -7.25 2.01
C HIS A 163 -8.57 -7.91 2.44
N GLY A 164 -8.61 -9.15 2.94
CA GLY A 164 -7.42 -9.94 3.30
C GLY A 164 -6.87 -10.84 2.17
N MET A 165 -7.60 -10.97 1.06
CA MET A 165 -7.21 -11.75 -0.11
C MET A 165 -5.97 -11.26 -0.91
N PRO A 166 -5.66 -9.96 -1.01
CA PRO A 166 -4.59 -9.49 -1.89
C PRO A 166 -3.23 -10.16 -1.59
N PRO A 167 -2.71 -10.15 -0.35
CA PRO A 167 -1.42 -10.79 -0.03
C PRO A 167 -1.42 -12.30 -0.32
N VAL A 168 -2.54 -12.98 -0.07
CA VAL A 168 -2.69 -14.42 -0.29
C VAL A 168 -2.63 -14.75 -1.79
N ILE A 169 -3.32 -13.96 -2.62
CA ILE A 169 -3.28 -14.08 -4.09
C ILE A 169 -1.87 -13.78 -4.61
N TYR A 170 -1.21 -12.74 -4.09
CA TYR A 170 0.17 -12.41 -4.47
C TYR A 170 1.15 -13.56 -4.16
N LEU A 171 1.04 -14.20 -2.99
CA LEU A 171 1.86 -15.36 -2.60
C LEU A 171 1.55 -16.63 -3.41
N ALA A 172 0.28 -16.84 -3.75
CA ALA A 172 -0.18 -18.01 -4.51
C ALA A 172 0.19 -17.92 -6.00
N LEU A 173 0.11 -16.74 -6.62
CA LEU A 173 0.26 -16.57 -8.06
C LEU A 173 1.68 -16.19 -8.51
N ASN A 174 2.55 -15.71 -7.62
CA ASN A 174 3.86 -15.19 -8.02
C ASN A 174 5.01 -16.00 -7.41
N LYS A 175 5.59 -16.93 -8.20
CA LYS A 175 6.70 -17.80 -7.77
C LYS A 175 7.92 -17.01 -7.28
N THR A 176 8.16 -15.82 -7.84
CA THR A 176 9.27 -14.93 -7.44
C THR A 176 9.04 -14.33 -6.06
N VAL A 177 7.85 -13.78 -5.81
CA VAL A 177 7.48 -13.20 -4.50
C VAL A 177 7.50 -14.26 -3.41
N ARG A 178 7.02 -15.48 -3.70
CA ARG A 178 7.12 -16.61 -2.76
C ARG A 178 8.56 -16.94 -2.38
N ARG A 179 9.48 -16.88 -3.34
CA ARG A 179 10.92 -17.11 -3.12
C ARG A 179 11.56 -15.99 -2.29
N ASP A 180 11.15 -14.75 -2.50
CA ASP A 180 11.67 -13.60 -1.75
C ASP A 180 11.10 -13.53 -0.33
N VAL A 181 9.81 -13.82 -0.15
CA VAL A 181 9.19 -13.97 1.18
C VAL A 181 9.78 -15.15 1.93
N TYR A 182 10.03 -16.29 1.27
CA TYR A 182 10.75 -17.41 1.87
C TYR A 182 12.16 -17.00 2.33
N ARG A 183 12.90 -16.23 1.53
CA ARG A 183 14.22 -15.69 1.94
C ARG A 183 14.12 -14.69 3.09
N MET A 184 13.09 -13.84 3.12
CA MET A 184 12.87 -12.91 4.23
C MET A 184 12.52 -13.68 5.51
N CYS A 185 11.57 -14.61 5.47
CA CYS A 185 11.21 -15.43 6.63
C CYS A 185 12.37 -16.29 7.16
N VAL A 186 13.22 -16.81 6.27
CA VAL A 186 14.44 -17.56 6.66
C VAL A 186 15.53 -16.62 7.22
N ARG A 187 15.61 -15.35 6.78
CA ARG A 187 16.55 -14.35 7.28
C ARG A 187 16.08 -13.60 8.53
N VAL A 188 14.82 -13.72 8.92
CA VAL A 188 14.24 -13.17 10.16
C VAL A 188 14.67 -13.98 11.39
N ILE A 189 15.30 -15.15 11.23
CA ILE A 189 16.11 -15.78 12.28
C ILE A 189 17.51 -15.14 12.22
N PRO A 190 17.91 -14.30 13.21
CA PRO A 190 19.21 -13.68 13.20
C PRO A 190 20.27 -14.71 13.59
N CYS A 191 20.93 -15.29 12.61
CA CYS A 191 22.30 -15.73 12.79
C CYS A 191 23.19 -14.86 11.91
N VAL A 192 23.87 -13.94 12.60
CA VAL A 192 25.02 -13.17 12.13
C VAL A 192 25.90 -14.05 11.24
N ASN A 193 26.05 -13.62 9.99
CA ASN A 193 27.35 -13.41 9.35
C ASN A 193 27.12 -12.56 8.09
N PRO A 194 27.62 -11.32 8.02
CA PRO A 194 27.68 -10.61 6.74
C PRO A 194 28.55 -11.42 5.77
N PRO A 195 28.23 -11.42 4.45
CA PRO A 195 29.10 -12.02 3.46
C PRO A 195 30.50 -11.36 3.55
N PRO A 196 31.60 -12.11 3.36
CA PRO A 196 32.94 -11.55 3.42
C PRO A 196 33.06 -10.43 2.37
N LEU A 197 33.40 -9.24 2.86
CA LEU A 197 33.74 -8.07 2.07
C LEU A 197 35.11 -8.31 1.41
N HIS A 198 35.15 -9.13 0.36
CA HIS A 198 36.29 -9.31 -0.53
C HIS A 198 35.68 -9.75 -1.86
N SER A 199 35.52 -8.91 -2.89
CA SER A 199 36.57 -8.18 -3.59
C SER A 199 35.93 -7.09 -4.47
N SER A 200 36.11 -5.81 -4.13
CA SER A 200 35.91 -4.70 -5.09
C SER A 200 36.84 -3.51 -4.83
N ILE A 201 37.90 -3.68 -4.01
CA ILE A 201 38.94 -2.66 -3.79
C ILE A 201 40.32 -3.21 -4.19
N ALA A 202 40.42 -3.77 -5.41
CA ALA A 202 41.70 -4.20 -5.99
C ALA A 202 41.82 -3.78 -7.46
N SER A 203 41.40 -2.55 -7.78
CA SER A 203 41.64 -1.94 -9.11
C SER A 203 42.06 -0.47 -9.07
N VAL A 204 42.26 0.16 -7.90
CA VAL A 204 42.51 1.61 -7.84
C VAL A 204 43.79 2.02 -7.06
N ALA A 205 44.54 1.10 -6.45
CA ALA A 205 45.77 1.48 -5.75
C ALA A 205 46.85 0.38 -5.85
N GLY A 206 47.68 0.45 -6.90
CA GLY A 206 48.78 -0.48 -7.10
C GLY A 206 49.49 -0.30 -8.44
N GLY A 207 49.84 0.94 -8.80
CA GLY A 207 50.51 1.27 -10.05
C GLY A 207 51.35 2.55 -9.91
N LEU A 208 52.20 2.61 -8.89
CA LEU A 208 53.30 3.56 -8.83
C LEU A 208 54.42 3.05 -9.77
N PRO A 209 54.81 3.78 -10.82
CA PRO A 209 56.03 3.48 -11.55
C PRO A 209 57.26 3.97 -10.76
N PRO A 210 58.42 3.31 -10.92
CA PRO A 210 59.60 3.58 -10.12
C PRO A 210 60.25 4.92 -10.49
N SER A 211 60.77 5.60 -9.47
CA SER A 211 61.67 6.74 -9.59
C SER A 211 62.94 6.36 -10.35
N ASN A 212 63.20 7.00 -11.49
CA ASN A 212 64.54 7.04 -12.07
C ASN A 212 64.89 8.46 -12.52
N THR A 213 65.96 8.97 -11.93
CA THR A 213 66.66 10.23 -12.19
C THR A 213 67.14 10.39 -13.63
N ARG A 214 66.82 11.50 -14.30
CA ARG A 214 67.75 12.34 -15.12
C ARG A 214 67.06 13.49 -15.88
N ASN A 215 67.68 14.67 -15.73
CA ASN A 215 67.77 15.82 -16.68
C ASN A 215 66.49 16.64 -16.96
N ARG A 216 66.33 17.90 -16.51
CA ARG A 216 66.99 19.20 -16.82
C ARG A 216 66.36 19.94 -18.02
N VAL A 217 66.10 21.25 -17.82
CA VAL A 217 65.72 22.35 -18.76
C VAL A 217 64.20 22.41 -19.03
N GLY A 218 63.43 23.50 -18.95
CA GLY A 218 63.55 24.97 -18.79
C GLY A 218 62.21 25.60 -19.33
N PRO A 219 61.83 26.87 -19.05
CA PRO A 219 60.44 27.36 -19.14
C PRO A 219 60.12 28.24 -20.38
N SER A 220 58.84 28.29 -20.81
CA SER A 220 58.20 29.36 -21.63
C SER A 220 56.70 29.08 -21.77
N SER A 221 55.74 29.94 -21.37
CA SER A 221 55.38 31.32 -21.73
C SER A 221 54.26 31.41 -22.79
N ASN A 222 53.40 32.44 -22.64
CA ASN A 222 52.29 32.93 -23.49
C ASN A 222 50.87 32.44 -23.14
N VAL A 223 49.98 33.23 -22.51
CA VAL A 223 49.35 34.55 -22.84
C VAL A 223 48.13 34.43 -23.76
N GLY A 224 46.96 34.82 -23.23
CA GLY A 224 45.95 35.60 -23.99
C GLY A 224 44.66 34.90 -24.47
N PRO A 225 43.59 35.67 -24.73
CA PRO A 225 42.30 35.50 -24.02
C PRO A 225 41.03 35.40 -24.91
N SER A 226 39.91 35.07 -24.24
CA SER A 226 38.49 35.51 -24.37
C SER A 226 37.82 35.82 -25.73
N ILE A 227 36.47 35.72 -25.69
CA ILE A 227 35.42 36.20 -26.63
C ILE A 227 34.95 35.08 -27.59
N HIS A 228 33.68 34.70 -27.72
CA HIS A 228 32.38 35.39 -27.61
C HIS A 228 31.30 34.45 -27.04
#